data_AF-A0A1Q4ZIF8-F1
#
_entry.id   AF-A0A1Q4ZIF8-F1
#
_cell.length_a   1.000
_cell.length_b   1.000
_cell.length_c   1.000
_cell.angle_alpha   90.00
_cell.angle_beta   90.00
_cell.angle_gamma   90.00
#
_symmetry.space_group_name_H-M   'P 1'
#
loop_
_entity.id
_entity.type
_entity.pdbx_description
1 polymer ?
#
loop_
_entity_poly.entity_id
_entity_poly.type
_entity_poly.pdbx_seq_one_letter_code
_entity_poly.pdbx_strand_id
1 'polypeptide(L)' 'MKNLYRLPAADDSAFANFCGGNLQSEHESCIDVAAIPGAAEAFAVRDSKPEGSGKELRFTAQEMDDFALGWAQQRGLAL' A
#
# COMPACT_ATOMS: atom_id res chain seq x y z
N MET A 1 1.69 -17.43 -11.27
CA MET A 1 1.26 -16.32 -10.39
C MET A 1 -0.24 -16.16 -10.49
N LYS A 2 -0.94 -16.02 -9.37
CA LYS A 2 -2.39 -15.73 -9.33
C LYS A 2 -2.58 -14.27 -9.76
N ASN A 3 -3.52 -13.98 -10.65
CA ASN A 3 -3.85 -12.59 -10.96
C ASN A 3 -4.51 -11.94 -9.73
N LEU A 4 -3.76 -11.10 -9.02
CA LEU A 4 -4.21 -10.47 -7.77
C LEU A 4 -5.43 -9.55 -7.97
N TYR A 5 -5.63 -9.01 -9.18
CA TYR A 5 -6.80 -8.17 -9.50
C TYR A 5 -8.10 -8.96 -9.64
N ARG A 6 -8.05 -10.30 -9.67
CA ARG A 6 -9.25 -11.15 -9.62
C ARG A 6 -9.70 -11.48 -8.20
N LEU A 7 -8.95 -11.04 -7.19
CA LEU A 7 -9.32 -11.21 -5.78
C LEU A 7 -10.29 -10.11 -5.33
N PRO A 8 -11.07 -10.34 -4.26
CA PRO A 8 -11.83 -9.29 -3.62
C PRO A 8 -10.95 -8.07 -3.28
N ALA A 9 -11.52 -6.87 -3.32
CA ALA A 9 -10.87 -5.70 -2.76
C ALA A 9 -10.73 -5.86 -1.23
N ALA A 10 -9.71 -5.22 -0.67
CA ALA A 10 -9.64 -5.05 0.78
C ALA A 10 -10.74 -4.08 1.22
N ASP A 11 -11.30 -4.30 2.41
CA ASP A 11 -12.22 -3.34 3.02
C ASP A 11 -11.47 -2.05 3.34
N ASP A 12 -12.13 -0.89 3.18
CA ASP A 12 -11.53 0.41 3.42
C ASP A 12 -10.97 0.55 4.84
N SER A 13 -11.59 -0.10 5.82
CA SER A 13 -11.15 -0.12 7.22
C SER A 13 -9.91 -0.99 7.49
N ALA A 14 -9.51 -1.82 6.53
CA ALA A 14 -8.34 -2.69 6.65
C ALA A 14 -7.03 -1.99 6.20
N PHE A 15 -7.13 -0.79 5.63
CA PHE A 15 -5.96 -0.02 5.21
C PHE A 15 -5.27 0.64 6.41
N ALA A 16 -3.96 0.40 6.51
CA ALA A 16 -3.07 1.10 7.40
C ALA A 16 -2.37 2.23 6.65
N ASN A 17 -2.28 3.40 7.29
CA ASN A 17 -1.74 4.61 6.66
C ASN A 17 -0.28 4.80 7.04
N PHE A 18 0.57 4.98 6.03
CA PHE A 18 1.98 5.34 6.18
C PHE A 18 2.15 6.80 5.73
N CYS A 19 2.21 7.70 6.71
CA CYS A 19 2.19 9.15 6.49
C CYS A 19 3.58 9.76 6.74
N GLY A 20 4.05 10.60 5.81
CA GLY A 20 5.40 11.20 5.86
C GLY A 20 5.47 12.61 6.43
N GLY A 21 4.35 13.27 6.72
CA GLY A 21 4.31 14.65 7.23
C GLY A 21 2.94 15.30 7.14
N ASN A 22 2.76 16.45 7.79
CA ASN A 22 1.49 17.19 7.94
C ASN A 22 0.36 16.38 8.62
N LEU A 23 0.73 15.55 9.59
CA LEU A 23 -0.20 14.87 10.49
C LEU A 23 -1.20 15.91 11.04
N GLN A 24 -2.51 15.67 10.88
CA GLN A 24 -3.60 16.55 11.35
C GLN A 24 -3.96 17.76 10.46
N SER A 25 -3.52 17.82 9.20
CA SER A 25 -4.01 18.83 8.23
C SER A 25 -4.77 18.19 7.07
N GLU A 26 -5.59 18.96 6.36
CA GLU A 26 -6.28 18.49 5.15
C GLU A 26 -5.36 18.19 3.96
N HIS A 27 -4.04 18.39 4.13
CA HIS A 27 -3.01 18.08 3.13
C HIS A 27 -2.12 16.91 3.53
N GLU A 28 -2.55 16.08 4.49
CA GLU A 28 -1.88 14.85 4.85
C GLU A 28 -1.82 13.92 3.62
N SER A 29 -0.60 13.56 3.21
CA SER A 29 -0.35 12.65 2.08
C SER A 29 0.20 11.35 2.64
N CYS A 30 -0.66 10.32 2.67
CA CYS A 30 -0.28 8.99 3.12
C CYS A 30 -0.34 8.01 1.96
N ILE A 31 0.41 6.93 2.12
CA ILE A 31 0.22 5.70 1.35
C ILE A 31 -0.57 4.76 2.24
N ASP A 32 -1.69 4.26 1.73
CA ASP A 32 -2.53 3.29 2.41
C ASP A 32 -2.16 1.88 1.94
N VAL A 33 -2.00 0.94 2.87
CA VAL A 33 -1.68 -0.46 2.56
C VAL A 33 -2.61 -1.40 3.32
N ALA A 34 -3.20 -2.38 2.62
CA ALA A 34 -4.03 -3.43 3.20
C ALA A 34 -3.68 -4.81 2.65
N ALA A 35 -3.89 -5.86 3.43
CA ALA A 35 -3.83 -7.23 2.93
C ALA A 35 -5.04 -7.54 2.02
N ILE A 36 -4.81 -8.27 0.93
CA ILE A 36 -5.88 -8.65 -0.01
C ILE A 36 -6.60 -9.90 0.50
N PRO A 37 -7.93 -9.88 0.68
CA PRO A 37 -8.68 -11.06 1.11
C PRO A 37 -8.55 -12.24 0.14
N GLY A 38 -8.40 -13.45 0.69
CA GLY A 38 -8.31 -14.68 -0.12
C GLY A 38 -6.96 -14.90 -0.82
N ALA A 39 -5.93 -14.15 -0.42
CA ALA A 39 -4.53 -14.45 -0.69
C ALA A 39 -3.71 -14.24 0.59
N ALA A 40 -3.00 -15.28 1.01
CA ALA A 40 -1.88 -15.09 1.91
C ALA A 40 -0.81 -14.28 1.15
N GLU A 41 -0.19 -13.32 1.82
CA GLU A 41 1.00 -12.63 1.30
C GLU A 41 0.75 -11.79 0.03
N ALA A 42 -0.37 -11.05 0.00
CA ALA A 42 -0.63 -10.07 -1.06
C ALA A 42 -1.25 -8.80 -0.48
N PHE A 43 -0.87 -7.66 -1.06
CA PHE A 43 -1.18 -6.33 -0.54
C PHE A 43 -1.76 -5.42 -1.62
N ALA A 44 -2.72 -4.59 -1.22
CA ALA A 44 -3.25 -3.48 -1.99
C ALA A 44 -2.64 -2.17 -1.48
N VAL A 45 -2.20 -1.31 -2.39
CA VAL A 45 -1.58 -0.01 -2.10
C VAL A 45 -2.35 1.09 -2.83
N ARG A 46 -2.67 2.18 -2.14
CA ARG A 46 -3.34 3.35 -2.74
C ARG A 46 -2.88 4.68 -2.14
N ASP A 47 -3.21 5.78 -2.82
CA ASP A 47 -3.17 7.13 -2.26
C ASP A 47 -4.31 7.27 -1.26
N SER A 48 -4.05 7.90 -0.11
CA SER A 48 -5.04 8.11 0.96
C SER A 48 -6.15 9.10 0.59
N LYS A 49 -5.98 9.86 -0.50
CA LYS A 49 -7.01 10.80 -0.98
C LYS A 49 -8.14 10.09 -1.73
N PRO A 50 -9.37 10.63 -1.72
CA PRO A 50 -10.52 10.01 -2.38
C PRO A 50 -10.31 9.68 -3.87
N GLU A 51 -9.48 10.44 -4.58
CA GLU A 51 -9.18 10.22 -6.00
C GLU A 51 -8.42 8.90 -6.26
N GLY A 52 -7.77 8.35 -5.24
CA GLY A 52 -7.06 7.07 -5.25
C GLY A 52 -7.95 5.84 -5.01
N SER A 53 -9.18 6.02 -4.53
CA SER A 53 -10.11 4.92 -4.23
C SER A 53 -10.49 4.14 -5.50
N GLY A 54 -10.46 2.80 -5.41
CA GLY A 54 -10.76 1.89 -6.53
C GLY A 54 -9.66 1.79 -7.58
N LYS A 55 -8.49 2.41 -7.34
CA LYS A 55 -7.31 2.37 -8.22
C LYS A 55 -6.12 1.71 -7.52
N GLU A 56 -6.39 0.80 -6.59
CA GLU A 56 -5.36 0.14 -5.80
C GLU A 56 -4.42 -0.66 -6.69
N LEU A 57 -3.12 -0.44 -6.51
CA LEU A 57 -2.10 -1.32 -7.06
C LEU A 57 -2.00 -2.57 -6.17
N ARG A 58 -1.82 -3.74 -6.77
CA ARG A 58 -1.79 -5.02 -6.05
C ARG A 58 -0.47 -5.74 -6.29
N PHE A 59 0.17 -6.13 -5.19
CA PHE A 59 1.48 -6.74 -5.17
C PHE A 59 1.52 -7.96 -4.26
N THR A 60 2.42 -8.89 -4.55
CA THR A 60 2.79 -9.96 -3.62
C THR A 60 3.66 -9.41 -2.48
N ALA A 61 3.79 -10.18 -1.39
CA ALA A 61 4.70 -9.84 -0.31
C ALA A 61 6.14 -9.68 -0.80
N GLN A 62 6.62 -10.62 -1.62
CA GLN A 62 7.97 -10.54 -2.19
C GLN A 62 8.22 -9.24 -2.97
N GLU A 63 7.27 -8.83 -3.82
CA GLU A 63 7.39 -7.59 -4.59
C GLU A 63 7.39 -6.35 -3.68
N MET A 64 6.58 -6.36 -2.61
CA MET A 64 6.53 -5.27 -1.63
C MET A 64 7.83 -5.18 -0.82
N ASP A 65 8.38 -6.31 -0.39
CA ASP A 65 9.62 -6.37 0.39
C ASP A 65 10.81 -5.92 -0.45
N ASP A 66 10.91 -6.43 -1.69
CA ASP A 66 11.96 -6.03 -2.64
C ASP A 66 11.88 -4.53 -2.95
N PHE A 67 10.66 -4.00 -3.15
CA PHE A 67 10.45 -2.57 -3.34
C PHE A 67 10.85 -1.77 -2.10
N ALA A 68 10.41 -2.16 -0.90
CA ALA A 68 10.67 -1.42 0.33
C ALA A 68 12.18 -1.34 0.63
N LEU A 69 12.87 -2.48 0.57
CA LEU A 69 14.31 -2.56 0.82
C LEU A 69 15.10 -1.79 -0.26
N GLY A 70 14.78 -2.01 -1.54
CA GLY A 70 15.44 -1.35 -2.66
C GLY A 70 15.24 0.16 -2.65
N TRP A 71 14.02 0.62 -2.39
CA TRP A 71 13.69 2.03 -2.28
C TRP A 71 14.40 2.69 -1.10
N ALA A 72 14.36 2.07 0.08
CA ALA A 72 15.03 2.59 1.27
C ALA A 72 16.54 2.73 1.03
N GLN A 73 17.18 1.69 0.47
CA GLN A 73 18.60 1.73 0.13
C GLN A 73 18.91 2.84 -0.90
N GLN A 74 18.15 2.93 -1.98
CA GLN A 74 18.33 3.95 -3.02
C GLN A 74 18.22 5.37 -2.47
N ARG A 75 17.35 5.57 -1.48
CA ARG A 75 17.07 6.87 -0.86
C ARG A 75 17.95 7.16 0.37
N GLY A 76 18.77 6.21 0.82
CA GLY A 76 19.58 6.34 2.03
C GLY A 76 18.73 6.43 3.30
N LEU A 77 17.56 5.80 3.33
CA LEU A 77 16.69 5.75 4.50
C LEU A 77 17.19 4.69 5.49
N ALA A 78 17.01 4.95 6.79
CA ALA A 78 17.25 3.96 7.83
C ALA A 78 15.98 3.12 8.06
N LEU A 79 16.16 1.80 8.23
CA LEU A 79 15.12 0.83 8.54
C LEU A 79 15.06 0.56 10.05
#